data_AF-A0A367S018-F1
#
_entry.id   AF-A0A367S018-F1
#
_cell.length_a   1.000
_cell.length_b   1.000
_cell.length_c   1.000
_cell.angle_alpha   90.00
_cell.angle_beta   90.00
_cell.angle_gamma   90.00
#
_symmetry.space_group_name_H-M   'P 1'
#
loop_
_entity.id
_entity.type
_entity.pdbx_description
1 polymer ?
#
loop_
_entity_poly.entity_id
_entity_poly.type
_entity_poly.pdbx_seq_one_letter_code
_entity_poly.pdbx_strand_id
1 'polypeptide(L)'
;MSAESLEIAKAKYQTGKLAFENGQYREAVENLEKASALLTRNSRLGGEVELWLATAYEAAGRTEDAIALCQQLKRHPFAETNKQAKRLLYILQAPKLKRPSEWMTEIPDLGKLPDNESKIRVTVNPRKSSGQKAPQPEFVDLSQVNTKDNRFIWVALIAMGLTISYLVWSSFY
;
A
#
# COMPACT_ATOMS: atom_id res chain seq x y z
N MET A 1 -31.70 6.38 -0.44
CA MET A 1 -30.59 7.10 -1.13
C MET A 1 -31.03 7.36 -2.56
N SER A 2 -30.94 8.59 -3.07
CA SER A 2 -31.35 8.90 -4.46
C SER A 2 -30.22 8.55 -5.43
N ALA A 3 -30.55 8.20 -6.68
CA ALA A 3 -29.53 7.89 -7.70
C ALA A 3 -28.54 9.05 -7.90
N GLU A 4 -29.03 10.29 -7.85
CA GLU A 4 -28.21 11.50 -7.91
C GLU A 4 -27.19 11.59 -6.76
N SER A 5 -27.62 11.34 -5.51
CA SER A 5 -26.71 11.35 -4.35
C SER A 5 -25.60 10.30 -4.46
N LEU A 6 -25.88 9.14 -5.06
CA LEU A 6 -24.90 8.09 -5.29
C LEU A 6 -23.84 8.52 -6.32
N GLU A 7 -24.25 9.16 -7.41
CA GLU A 7 -23.31 9.62 -8.44
C GLU A 7 -22.41 10.74 -7.93
N ILE A 8 -22.96 11.68 -7.16
CA ILE A 8 -22.16 12.73 -6.49
C ILE A 8 -21.17 12.09 -5.51
N ALA A 9 -21.61 11.11 -4.71
CA ALA A 9 -20.73 10.41 -3.78
C ALA A 9 -19.57 9.70 -4.47
N LYS A 10 -19.84 9.02 -5.60
CA LYS A 10 -18.80 8.37 -6.42
C LYS A 10 -17.82 9.39 -7.00
N ALA A 11 -18.31 10.50 -7.54
CA ALA A 11 -17.45 11.55 -8.07
C ALA A 11 -16.52 12.10 -6.99
N LYS A 12 -17.08 12.42 -5.82
CA LYS A 12 -16.29 12.88 -4.65
C LYS A 12 -15.30 11.84 -4.16
N TYR A 13 -15.68 10.57 -4.15
CA TYR A 13 -14.77 9.48 -3.81
C TYR A 13 -13.57 9.42 -4.76
N GLN A 14 -13.80 9.49 -6.09
CA GLN A 14 -12.71 9.47 -7.06
C GLN A 14 -11.81 10.69 -6.96
N THR A 15 -12.37 11.90 -6.83
CA THR A 15 -11.59 13.12 -6.61
C THR A 15 -10.74 13.02 -5.34
N GLY A 16 -11.33 12.51 -4.25
CA GLY A 16 -10.62 12.32 -2.99
C GLY A 16 -9.45 11.33 -3.09
N LYS A 17 -9.63 10.22 -3.82
CA LYS A 17 -8.55 9.26 -4.09
C LYS A 17 -7.42 9.87 -4.91
N LEU A 18 -7.75 10.57 -6.00
CA LEU A 18 -6.74 11.22 -6.83
C LEU A 18 -5.94 12.26 -6.04
N ALA A 19 -6.62 13.07 -5.22
CA ALA A 19 -5.96 14.03 -4.33
C ALA A 19 -5.03 13.31 -3.32
N PHE A 20 -5.46 12.18 -2.75
CA PHE A 20 -4.64 11.40 -1.83
C PHE A 20 -3.37 10.87 -2.53
N GLU A 21 -3.53 10.28 -3.72
CA GLU A 21 -2.43 9.74 -4.52
C GLU A 21 -1.42 10.82 -4.94
N ASN A 22 -1.87 12.06 -5.12
CA ASN A 22 -1.04 13.23 -5.41
C ASN A 22 -0.43 13.90 -4.15
N GLY A 23 -0.65 13.34 -2.95
CA GLY A 23 -0.15 13.91 -1.69
C GLY A 23 -0.93 15.12 -1.17
N GLN A 24 -2.07 15.46 -1.78
CA GLN A 24 -2.94 16.56 -1.38
C GLN A 24 -3.91 16.14 -0.26
N TYR A 25 -3.37 15.73 0.89
CA TYR A 25 -4.15 15.03 1.93
C TYR A 25 -5.31 15.83 2.52
N ARG A 26 -5.21 17.16 2.63
CA ARG A 26 -6.31 18.01 3.10
C ARG A 26 -7.50 17.99 2.13
N GLU A 27 -7.23 18.06 0.84
CA GLU A 27 -8.26 17.99 -0.20
C GLU A 27 -8.86 16.59 -0.33
N ALA A 28 -8.04 15.56 -0.14
CA ALA A 28 -8.48 14.18 -0.07
C ALA A 28 -9.51 13.99 1.06
N VAL A 29 -9.16 14.45 2.27
CA VAL A 29 -10.05 14.40 3.44
C VAL A 29 -11.38 15.11 3.15
N GLU A 30 -11.35 16.33 2.64
CA GLU A 30 -12.57 17.10 2.37
C GLU A 30 -13.52 16.39 1.39
N ASN A 31 -12.97 15.84 0.30
CA ASN A 31 -13.79 15.13 -0.69
C ASN A 31 -14.29 13.78 -0.16
N LEU A 32 -13.49 13.06 0.63
CA LEU A 32 -13.88 11.79 1.22
C LEU A 32 -14.92 11.95 2.34
N GLU A 33 -14.87 13.03 3.13
CA GLU A 33 -15.92 13.39 4.10
C GLU A 33 -17.24 13.71 3.40
N LYS A 34 -17.20 14.46 2.28
CA LYS A 34 -18.39 14.73 1.47
C LYS A 34 -18.97 13.45 0.85
N ALA A 35 -18.11 12.55 0.38
CA ALA A 35 -18.54 11.25 -0.15
C ALA A 35 -19.18 10.38 0.94
N SER A 36 -18.56 10.29 2.13
CA SER A 36 -19.07 9.47 3.24
C SER A 36 -20.41 9.98 3.77
N ALA A 37 -20.62 11.30 3.82
CA ALA A 37 -21.87 11.91 4.23
C ALA A 37 -23.07 11.57 3.31
N LEU A 38 -22.80 11.28 2.04
CA LEU A 38 -23.82 10.93 1.04
C LEU A 38 -24.11 9.43 0.96
N LEU A 39 -23.27 8.59 1.58
CA LEU A 39 -23.37 7.13 1.51
C LEU A 39 -23.94 6.52 2.79
N THR A 40 -24.66 5.42 2.65
CA THR A 40 -25.03 4.60 3.81
C THR A 40 -23.76 3.97 4.40
N ARG A 41 -23.45 4.26 5.67
CA ARG A 41 -22.26 3.75 6.36
C ARG A 41 -22.07 2.24 6.23
N ASN A 42 -23.15 1.48 6.41
CA ASN A 42 -23.13 0.01 6.36
C ASN A 42 -23.15 -0.58 4.94
N SER A 43 -22.93 0.22 3.90
CA SER A 43 -22.84 -0.26 2.51
C SER A 43 -21.39 -0.63 2.16
N ARG A 44 -21.21 -1.48 1.14
CA ARG A 44 -19.87 -1.86 0.69
C ARG A 44 -19.04 -0.64 0.27
N LEU A 45 -19.64 0.25 -0.53
CA LEU A 45 -18.99 1.48 -1.00
C LEU A 45 -18.74 2.46 0.15
N GLY A 46 -19.70 2.61 1.07
CA GLY A 46 -19.53 3.44 2.27
C GLY A 46 -18.33 3.01 3.11
N GLY A 47 -18.21 1.72 3.38
CA GLY A 47 -17.05 1.17 4.09
C GLY A 47 -15.72 1.37 3.36
N GLU A 48 -15.71 1.30 2.02
CA GLU A 48 -14.51 1.58 1.21
C GLU A 48 -14.10 3.06 1.32
N VAL A 49 -15.05 3.98 1.20
CA VAL A 49 -14.83 5.42 1.35
C VAL A 49 -14.33 5.75 2.76
N GLU A 50 -14.94 5.16 3.80
CA GLU A 50 -14.53 5.39 5.19
C GLU A 50 -13.11 4.84 5.49
N LEU A 51 -12.69 3.74 4.84
CA LEU A 51 -11.30 3.25 4.94
C LEU A 51 -10.30 4.19 4.27
N TRP A 52 -10.62 4.70 3.08
CA TRP A 52 -9.81 5.73 2.42
C TRP A 52 -9.74 6.99 3.28
N LEU A 53 -10.86 7.41 3.87
CA LEU A 53 -10.93 8.55 4.76
C LEU A 53 -10.05 8.35 6.01
N ALA A 54 -10.08 7.18 6.65
CA ALA A 54 -9.22 6.88 7.78
C ALA A 54 -7.73 6.98 7.42
N THR A 55 -7.36 6.50 6.23
CA THR A 55 -5.98 6.58 5.72
C THR A 55 -5.60 8.04 5.41
N ALA A 56 -6.53 8.82 4.85
CA ALA A 56 -6.35 10.24 4.59
C ALA A 56 -6.21 11.07 5.86
N TYR A 57 -6.95 10.74 6.93
CA TYR A 57 -6.78 11.36 8.25
C TYR A 57 -5.38 11.15 8.79
N GLU A 58 -4.85 9.92 8.74
CA GLU A 58 -3.49 9.66 9.20
C GLU A 58 -2.46 10.43 8.37
N ALA A 59 -2.59 10.42 7.04
CA ALA A 59 -1.68 11.15 6.16
C ALA A 59 -1.72 12.68 6.37
N ALA A 60 -2.86 13.21 6.82
CA ALA A 60 -3.03 14.62 7.19
C ALA A 60 -2.61 14.94 8.64
N GLY A 61 -2.08 13.98 9.40
CA GLY A 61 -1.68 14.14 10.80
C GLY A 61 -2.85 14.12 11.80
N ARG A 62 -4.05 13.73 11.36
CA ARG A 62 -5.26 13.59 12.18
C ARG A 62 -5.40 12.15 12.72
N THR A 63 -4.36 11.65 13.39
CA THR A 63 -4.26 10.24 13.84
C THR A 63 -5.41 9.82 14.77
N GLU A 64 -5.88 10.72 15.65
CA GLU A 64 -6.99 10.41 16.56
C GLU A 64 -8.30 10.14 15.81
N ASP A 65 -8.59 10.93 14.77
CA ASP A 65 -9.76 10.74 13.91
C ASP A 65 -9.65 9.44 13.11
N ALA A 66 -8.45 9.11 12.61
CA ALA A 66 -8.19 7.85 11.92
C ALA A 66 -8.46 6.64 12.83
N ILE A 67 -7.97 6.67 14.07
CA ILE A 67 -8.20 5.63 15.09
C ILE A 67 -9.69 5.52 15.41
N ALA A 68 -10.37 6.64 15.66
CA ALA A 68 -11.80 6.66 15.99
C ALA A 68 -12.65 6.05 14.85
N LEU A 69 -12.34 6.39 13.60
CA LEU A 69 -13.05 5.85 12.44
C LEU A 69 -12.78 4.35 12.27
N CYS A 70 -11.52 3.90 12.39
CA CYS A 70 -11.19 2.47 12.33
C CYS A 70 -11.86 1.66 13.44
N GLN A 71 -11.99 2.24 14.64
CA GLN A 71 -12.67 1.62 15.78
C GLN A 71 -14.18 1.40 15.51
N GLN A 72 -14.82 2.26 14.72
CA GLN A 72 -16.19 2.07 14.25
C GLN A 72 -16.23 0.98 13.16
N LEU A 73 -15.35 1.08 12.17
CA LEU A 73 -15.29 0.18 11.01
C LEU A 73 -14.96 -1.27 11.34
N LYS A 74 -14.30 -1.57 12.47
CA LYS A 74 -14.02 -2.95 12.89
C LYS A 74 -15.27 -3.81 13.12
N ARG A 75 -16.45 -3.17 13.24
CA ARG A 75 -17.78 -3.80 13.39
C ARG A 75 -18.63 -3.73 12.12
N HIS A 76 -18.06 -3.28 11.00
CA HIS A 76 -18.77 -3.13 9.73
C HIS A 76 -19.29 -4.50 9.23
N PRO A 77 -20.51 -4.56 8.64
CA PRO A 77 -21.11 -5.82 8.22
C PRO A 77 -20.34 -6.53 7.09
N PHE A 78 -19.60 -5.78 6.26
CA PHE A 78 -18.75 -6.38 5.23
C PHE A 78 -17.40 -6.82 5.81
N ALA A 79 -17.09 -8.11 5.65
CA ALA A 79 -15.90 -8.75 6.22
C ALA A 79 -14.58 -8.09 5.76
N GLU A 80 -14.47 -7.75 4.48
CA GLU A 80 -13.27 -7.09 3.96
C GLU A 80 -13.01 -5.74 4.64
N THR A 81 -14.05 -4.92 4.78
CA THR A 81 -13.95 -3.61 5.45
C THR A 81 -13.53 -3.79 6.90
N ASN A 82 -14.17 -4.70 7.64
CA ASN A 82 -13.86 -4.88 9.05
C ASN A 82 -12.45 -5.46 9.27
N LYS A 83 -11.96 -6.32 8.36
CA LYS A 83 -10.62 -6.89 8.41
C LYS A 83 -9.56 -5.83 8.13
N GLN A 84 -9.78 -4.99 7.11
CA GLN A 84 -8.89 -3.87 6.80
C GLN A 84 -8.87 -2.84 7.93
N ALA A 85 -10.02 -2.50 8.51
CA ALA A 85 -10.10 -1.58 9.65
C ALA A 85 -9.35 -2.10 10.88
N LYS A 86 -9.46 -3.39 11.22
CA LYS A 86 -8.70 -3.99 12.32
C LYS A 86 -7.19 -3.93 12.07
N ARG A 87 -6.76 -4.16 10.83
CA ARG A 87 -5.35 -4.07 10.44
C ARG A 87 -4.83 -2.64 10.55
N LEU A 88 -5.59 -1.66 10.04
CA LEU A 88 -5.22 -0.25 10.12
C LEU A 88 -5.17 0.22 11.58
N LEU A 89 -6.17 -0.14 12.38
CA LEU A 89 -6.20 0.16 13.81
C LEU A 89 -4.97 -0.37 14.54
N TYR A 90 -4.56 -1.61 14.25
CA TYR A 90 -3.35 -2.21 14.82
C TYR A 90 -2.09 -1.40 14.49
N ILE A 91 -1.95 -0.93 13.25
CA ILE A 91 -0.81 -0.11 12.82
C ILE A 91 -0.83 1.24 13.53
N LEU A 92 -1.98 1.92 13.56
CA LEU A 92 -2.12 3.25 14.16
C LEU A 92 -1.89 3.25 15.68
N GLN A 93 -2.21 2.16 16.37
CA GLN A 93 -2.03 2.02 17.82
C GLN A 93 -0.69 1.41 18.22
N ALA A 94 0.16 1.07 17.26
CA ALA A 94 1.45 0.45 17.57
C ALA A 94 2.32 1.41 18.40
N PRO A 95 2.94 0.93 19.50
CA PRO A 95 3.81 1.78 20.31
C PRO A 95 5.06 2.17 19.52
N LYS A 96 5.49 3.42 19.69
CA LYS A 96 6.76 3.88 19.11
C LYS A 96 7.92 3.08 19.71
N LEU A 97 8.79 2.55 18.86
CA LEU A 97 9.99 1.86 19.30
C LEU A 97 10.93 2.83 20.02
N LYS A 98 11.43 2.42 21.19
CA LYS A 98 12.51 3.14 21.86
C LYS A 98 13.77 3.03 20.99
N ARG A 99 14.47 4.14 20.81
CA ARG A 99 15.76 4.20 20.10
C ARG A 99 16.82 4.67 21.10
N PRO A 100 17.44 3.75 21.86
CA PRO A 100 18.52 4.07 22.79
C PRO A 100 19.72 4.68 22.04
N SER A 101 20.39 5.63 22.67
CA SER A 101 21.55 6.32 22.09
C SER A 101 22.72 5.37 21.87
N GLU A 102 22.86 4.33 22.69
CA GLU A 102 23.93 3.32 22.54
C GLU A 102 23.85 2.52 21.22
N TRP A 103 22.70 2.52 20.54
CA TRP A 103 22.51 1.85 19.25
C TRP A 103 22.56 2.83 18.06
N MET A 104 22.73 4.13 18.33
CA MET A 104 22.70 5.19 17.33
C MET A 104 24.10 5.77 17.16
N THR A 105 24.56 5.89 15.92
CA THR A 105 25.73 6.71 15.60
C THR A 105 25.27 8.15 15.42
N GLU A 106 25.80 9.08 16.23
CA GLU A 106 25.50 10.50 16.09
C GLU A 106 26.18 11.06 14.83
N ILE A 107 25.39 11.74 13.98
CA ILE A 107 25.94 12.48 12.84
C ILE A 107 26.37 13.85 13.39
N PRO A 108 27.65 14.23 13.26
CA PRO A 108 28.12 15.52 13.73
C PRO A 108 27.45 16.67 12.96
N ASP A 109 27.35 17.84 13.59
CA ASP A 109 26.80 19.06 12.98
C ASP A 109 27.65 19.49 11.77
N LEU A 110 27.14 19.18 10.57
CA LEU A 110 27.83 19.43 9.31
C LEU A 110 27.82 20.91 8.89
N GLY A 111 26.94 21.74 9.48
CA GLY A 111 26.85 23.17 9.15
C GLY A 111 27.98 24.03 9.74
N LYS A 112 28.74 23.47 10.68
CA LYS A 112 29.93 24.10 11.28
C LYS A 112 31.23 23.63 10.66
N LEU A 113 31.18 22.71 9.70
CA LEU A 113 32.36 22.37 8.93
C LEU A 113 32.74 23.61 8.13
N PRO A 114 34.01 24.06 8.18
CA PRO A 114 34.46 25.13 7.29
C PRO A 114 34.12 24.71 5.86
N ASP A 115 33.56 25.63 5.06
CA ASP A 115 33.32 25.39 3.64
C ASP A 115 34.59 24.79 3.08
N ASN A 116 34.49 23.54 2.64
CA ASN A 116 35.64 22.85 2.10
C ASN A 116 35.91 23.45 0.72
N GLU A 117 36.60 24.59 0.69
CA GLU A 117 37.10 25.24 -0.52
C GLU A 117 38.19 24.40 -1.21
N SER A 118 38.56 23.25 -0.65
CA SER A 118 39.09 22.21 -1.52
C SER A 118 37.95 21.84 -2.48
N LYS A 119 38.01 22.43 -3.67
CA LYS A 119 37.59 21.73 -4.88
C LYS A 119 38.08 20.31 -4.69
N ILE A 120 37.19 19.41 -4.27
CA ILE A 120 37.40 18.00 -4.40
C ILE A 120 37.41 17.83 -5.90
N ARG A 121 38.57 18.06 -6.52
CA ARG A 121 38.95 17.38 -7.73
C ARG A 121 38.90 15.94 -7.28
N VAL A 122 37.77 15.30 -7.55
CA VAL A 122 37.68 13.85 -7.64
C VAL A 122 38.63 13.50 -8.76
N THR A 123 39.92 13.50 -8.43
CA THR A 123 40.96 12.95 -9.26
C THR A 123 40.74 11.49 -9.04
N VAL A 124 40.00 10.86 -9.96
CA VAL A 124 39.87 9.41 -10.03
C VAL A 124 41.28 8.91 -10.31
N ASN A 125 42.06 8.75 -9.24
CA ASN A 125 43.29 8.01 -9.28
C ASN A 125 42.82 6.56 -9.18
N PRO A 126 42.93 5.73 -10.24
CA PRO A 126 42.56 4.33 -10.16
C PRO A 126 43.57 3.64 -9.23
N ARG A 127 43.38 3.79 -7.93
CA ARG A 127 44.06 2.99 -6.94
C ARG A 127 43.52 1.60 -7.18
N LYS A 128 44.38 0.69 -7.65
CA LYS A 128 44.09 -0.74 -7.68
C LYS A 128 43.61 -1.12 -6.29
N SER A 129 42.30 -1.21 -6.15
CA SER A 129 41.65 -1.72 -4.96
C SER A 129 42.06 -3.18 -4.89
N SER A 130 42.88 -3.53 -3.89
CA SER A 130 42.91 -4.91 -3.40
C SER A 130 41.53 -5.15 -2.78
N GLY A 131 40.57 -5.48 -3.64
CA GLY A 131 39.16 -5.53 -3.30
C GLY A 131 38.89 -6.64 -2.31
N GLN A 132 38.73 -6.29 -1.03
CA GLN A 132 37.77 -7.02 -0.21
C GLN A 132 36.38 -6.68 -0.76
N LYS A 133 35.88 -7.59 -1.59
CA LYS A 133 34.48 -7.60 -2.03
C LYS A 133 33.61 -7.56 -0.78
N ALA A 134 32.72 -6.57 -0.70
CA ALA A 134 31.53 -6.69 0.13
C ALA A 134 30.87 -8.06 -0.18
N PRO A 135 30.36 -8.81 0.82
CA PRO A 135 29.67 -10.06 0.57
C PRO A 135 28.52 -9.76 -0.39
N GLN A 136 28.72 -10.12 -1.65
CA GLN A 136 27.69 -10.04 -2.67
C GLN A 136 26.63 -11.05 -2.24
N PRO A 137 25.33 -10.70 -2.21
CA PRO A 137 24.29 -11.70 -2.02
C PRO A 137 24.57 -12.82 -3.02
N GLU A 138 24.79 -14.04 -2.55
CA GLU A 138 25.06 -15.17 -3.41
C GLU A 138 23.91 -15.27 -4.40
N PHE A 139 24.19 -15.05 -5.68
CA PHE A 139 23.21 -15.22 -6.72
C PHE A 139 22.78 -16.67 -6.68
N VAL A 140 21.51 -16.90 -6.35
CA VAL A 140 20.92 -18.23 -6.35
C VAL A 140 21.16 -18.84 -7.72
N ASP A 141 21.91 -19.93 -7.75
CA ASP A 141 22.24 -20.65 -8.96
C ASP A 141 20.93 -21.17 -9.59
N LEU A 142 20.58 -20.61 -10.75
CA LEU A 142 19.35 -20.94 -11.46
C LEU A 142 19.35 -22.39 -11.99
N SER A 143 20.49 -23.10 -11.95
CA SER A 143 20.53 -24.53 -12.24
C SER A 143 20.02 -25.39 -11.08
N GLN A 144 19.96 -24.83 -9.86
CA GLN A 144 19.46 -25.50 -8.66
C GLN A 144 17.95 -25.32 -8.46
N VAL A 145 17.32 -24.40 -9.21
CA VAL A 145 15.85 -24.28 -9.18
C VAL A 145 15.22 -25.32 -10.08
N ASN A 146 14.14 -25.95 -9.59
CA ASN A 146 13.43 -26.96 -10.34
C ASN A 146 12.67 -26.32 -11.52
N THR A 147 13.22 -26.42 -12.72
CA THR A 147 12.64 -25.92 -13.98
C THR A 147 11.82 -26.98 -14.72
N LYS A 148 11.57 -28.15 -14.10
CA LYS A 148 10.77 -29.20 -14.74
C LYS A 148 9.35 -28.70 -14.99
N ASP A 149 8.88 -28.93 -16.21
CA ASP A 149 7.53 -28.57 -16.62
C ASP A 149 6.48 -29.25 -15.72
N ASN A 150 5.53 -28.46 -15.23
CA ASN A 150 4.48 -28.97 -14.37
C ASN A 150 3.36 -29.54 -15.23
N ARG A 151 3.35 -30.87 -15.37
CA ARG A 151 2.32 -31.63 -16.12
C ARG A 151 0.88 -31.26 -15.73
N PHE A 152 0.66 -30.70 -14.55
CA PHE A 152 -0.63 -30.16 -14.12
C PHE A 152 -1.18 -29.08 -15.06
N ILE A 153 -0.31 -28.24 -15.65
CA ILE A 153 -0.72 -27.15 -16.55
C ILE A 153 -1.42 -27.74 -17.78
N TRP A 154 -0.84 -28.79 -18.37
CA TRP A 154 -1.43 -29.51 -19.51
C TRP A 154 -2.75 -30.20 -19.15
N VAL A 155 -2.82 -30.83 -17.98
CA VAL A 155 -4.05 -31.47 -17.49
C VAL A 155 -5.16 -30.43 -17.28
N ALA A 156 -4.84 -29.27 -16.69
CA ALA A 156 -5.78 -28.19 -16.46
C ALA A 156 -6.32 -27.60 -17.77
N LEU A 157 -5.44 -27.41 -18.78
CA LEU A 157 -5.86 -26.94 -20.11
C LEU A 157 -6.80 -27.93 -20.80
N ILE A 158 -6.52 -29.24 -20.74
CA ILE A 158 -7.40 -30.27 -21.31
C ILE A 158 -8.75 -30.27 -20.58
N ALA A 159 -8.74 -30.24 -19.25
CA ALA A 159 -9.97 -30.20 -18.45
C ALA A 159 -10.83 -28.98 -18.79
N MET A 160 -10.20 -27.80 -18.92
CA MET A 160 -10.87 -26.56 -19.30
C MET A 160 -11.44 -26.62 -20.73
N GLY A 161 -10.75 -27.25 -21.67
CA GLY A 161 -11.28 -27.48 -23.01
C GLY A 161 -12.49 -28.41 -23.02
N LEU A 162 -12.45 -29.49 -22.23
CA LEU A 162 -13.56 -30.45 -22.11
C LEU A 162 -14.79 -29.82 -21.45
N THR A 163 -14.60 -29.01 -20.40
CA THR A 163 -15.73 -28.33 -19.73
C THR A 163 -16.41 -27.33 -20.66
N ILE A 164 -15.63 -26.54 -21.42
CA ILE A 164 -16.18 -25.62 -22.41
C ILE A 164 -16.92 -26.37 -23.51
N SER A 165 -16.32 -27.44 -24.04
CA SER A 165 -16.95 -28.27 -25.10
C SER A 165 -18.26 -28.90 -24.63
N TYR A 166 -18.31 -29.40 -23.38
CA TYR A 166 -19.53 -29.94 -22.78
C TYR A 166 -20.63 -28.88 -22.57
N LEU A 167 -20.26 -27.69 -22.09
CA LEU A 167 -21.20 -26.57 -21.94
C LEU A 167 -21.76 -26.10 -23.28
N VAL A 168 -20.93 -26.08 -24.33
CA VAL A 168 -21.39 -25.75 -25.68
C VAL A 168 -22.32 -26.83 -26.21
N TRP A 169 -21.98 -28.11 -26.07
CA TRP A 169 -22.86 -29.22 -26.50
C TRP A 169 -24.21 -29.16 -25.79
N SER A 170 -24.22 -29.03 -24.47
CA SER A 170 -25.46 -28.94 -23.67
C SER A 170 -26.29 -27.69 -23.96
N SER A 171 -25.74 -26.68 -24.65
CA SER A 171 -26.51 -25.53 -25.14
C SER A 171 -27.25 -25.81 -26.45
N PHE A 172 -26.88 -26.87 -27.19
CA PHE A 172 -27.49 -27.25 -28.48
C PHE A 172 -28.47 -28.42 -28.37
N TYR A 173 -28.67 -28.98 -27.17
CA TYR A 173 -29.61 -30.06 -26.87
C TYR A 173 -30.58 -29.60 -25.77
#